data_AF-A0A0B7N857-F1
#
_entry.id   AF-A0A0B7N857-F1
#
_cell.length_a   1.000
_cell.length_b   1.000
_cell.length_c   1.000
_cell.angle_alpha   90.00
_cell.angle_beta   90.00
_cell.angle_gamma   90.00
#
_symmetry.space_group_name_H-M   'P 1'
#
loop_
_entity.id
_entity.type
_entity.pdbx_description
1 polymer ?
#
loop_
_entity_poly.entity_id
_entity_poly.type
_entity_poly.pdbx_seq_one_letter_code
_entity_poly.pdbx_strand_id
1 'polypeptide(L)'
;MNSTHSDLTVIAPIMKRILDCVGNGSMDSAHTDNEDSPLERSLCAAWDVCTVQEYALAFKDQQFHRVLLKVITSTSRPRTRELAIGTLANMACHWDCGIGPYLMDDMDVLKLSRSILWSENDARVLLETTRLLNIFLSCSIDTSHQTVIEHDNLTEFLTPVSMAPSIFHQYTFIICNTLYSELLLKSLELMTRIVVYANAITHSITRRRERLVNVDKDDEDEHRFMEKADTLALVNWGAERLEEEGRGVGIGMGFHRRVAKNVMHLLWALMAYDPEMVHGLEQSMSRLVSYIQEDDMDTRVEDEDIQNLAQALNTKLSMAS
;
A
#
# COMPACT_ATOMS: atom_id res chain seq x y z
N MET A 1 2.00 31.38 18.08
CA MET A 1 0.52 31.28 18.10
C MET A 1 -0.18 32.32 17.22
N ASN A 2 0.41 32.76 16.09
CA ASN A 2 -0.20 33.73 15.17
C ASN A 2 -0.50 33.18 13.75
N SER A 3 -0.33 31.87 13.47
CA SER A 3 -0.46 31.34 12.09
C SER A 3 -1.89 30.98 11.66
N THR A 4 -2.81 30.74 12.60
CA THR A 4 -4.14 30.20 12.27
C THR A 4 -4.95 31.09 11.33
N HIS A 5 -4.75 32.41 11.38
CA HIS A 5 -5.48 33.36 10.56
C HIS A 5 -4.97 33.46 9.11
N SER A 6 -3.68 33.22 8.84
CA SER A 6 -3.15 33.20 7.47
C SER A 6 -3.48 31.89 6.76
N ASP A 7 -3.46 30.79 7.50
CA ASP A 7 -3.60 29.46 6.92
C ASP A 7 -5.01 29.23 6.36
N LEU A 8 -6.02 29.79 7.05
CA LEU A 8 -7.41 29.80 6.60
C LEU A 8 -7.63 30.62 5.31
N THR A 9 -6.83 31.65 5.04
CA THR A 9 -7.03 32.49 3.84
C THR A 9 -6.74 31.74 2.54
N VAL A 10 -5.82 30.77 2.57
CA VAL A 10 -5.44 29.97 1.41
C VAL A 10 -6.42 28.82 1.21
N ILE A 11 -6.77 28.10 2.28
CA ILE A 11 -7.57 26.88 2.19
C ILE A 11 -9.08 27.12 2.10
N ALA A 12 -9.62 28.18 2.74
CA ALA A 12 -11.07 28.39 2.80
C ALA A 12 -11.71 28.56 1.41
N PRO A 13 -11.10 29.28 0.44
CA PRO A 13 -11.60 29.33 -0.92
C PRO A 13 -11.61 27.97 -1.63
N ILE A 14 -10.61 27.12 -1.37
CA ILE A 14 -10.50 25.77 -1.97
C ILE A 14 -11.61 24.88 -1.41
N MET A 15 -11.72 24.80 -0.08
CA MET A 15 -12.75 24.01 0.60
C MET A 15 -14.15 24.44 0.19
N LYS A 16 -14.40 25.75 0.13
CA LYS A 16 -15.71 26.30 -0.26
C LYS A 16 -16.09 25.89 -1.68
N ARG A 17 -15.17 25.98 -2.65
CA ARG A 17 -15.46 25.56 -4.04
C ARG A 17 -15.81 24.07 -4.13
N ILE A 18 -15.07 23.22 -3.42
CA ILE A 18 -15.36 21.78 -3.38
C ILE A 18 -16.74 21.54 -2.75
N LEU A 19 -17.04 22.19 -1.61
CA LEU A 19 -18.33 22.10 -0.94
C LEU A 19 -19.49 22.56 -1.83
N ASP A 20 -19.33 23.70 -2.52
CA ASP A 20 -20.35 24.23 -3.43
C ASP A 20 -20.60 23.25 -4.59
N CYS A 21 -19.56 22.61 -5.14
CA CYS A 21 -19.71 21.58 -6.17
C CYS A 21 -20.43 20.32 -5.66
N VAL A 22 -20.09 19.86 -4.46
CA VAL A 22 -20.72 18.69 -3.83
C VAL A 22 -22.18 18.98 -3.48
N GLY A 23 -22.46 20.15 -2.89
CA GLY A 23 -23.80 20.57 -2.47
C GLY A 23 -24.76 20.81 -3.65
N ASN A 24 -24.25 21.30 -4.78
CA ASN A 24 -25.04 21.51 -5.99
C ASN A 24 -25.16 20.27 -6.88
N GLY A 25 -24.53 19.14 -6.50
CA GLY A 25 -24.56 17.91 -7.30
C GLY A 25 -23.87 18.01 -8.67
N SER A 26 -22.97 18.99 -8.85
CA SER A 26 -22.32 19.28 -10.14
C SER A 26 -20.96 18.58 -10.32
N MET A 27 -20.69 17.55 -9.52
CA MET A 27 -19.39 16.86 -9.45
C MET A 27 -18.92 16.31 -10.80
N ASP A 28 -19.85 15.76 -11.59
CA ASP A 28 -19.57 15.18 -12.91
C ASP A 28 -20.14 16.02 -14.05
N SER A 29 -20.34 17.33 -13.83
CA SER A 29 -20.86 18.21 -14.88
C SER A 29 -20.05 18.07 -16.16
N ALA A 30 -20.77 17.95 -17.29
CA ALA A 30 -20.23 17.54 -18.58
C ALA A 30 -19.13 18.50 -19.06
N HIS A 31 -17.89 18.09 -18.86
CA HIS A 31 -16.71 18.68 -19.45
C HIS A 31 -16.13 17.69 -20.45
N THR A 32 -15.58 18.21 -21.56
CA THR A 32 -14.83 17.42 -22.52
C THR A 32 -13.74 16.64 -21.80
N ASP A 33 -13.58 15.35 -22.13
CA ASP A 33 -12.70 14.39 -21.45
C ASP A 33 -11.21 14.83 -21.33
N ASN A 34 -10.79 15.86 -22.06
CA ASN A 34 -9.42 16.36 -22.09
C ASN A 34 -9.12 17.55 -21.16
N GLU A 35 -10.13 18.14 -20.49
CA GLU A 35 -9.91 19.28 -19.57
C GLU A 35 -10.38 18.98 -18.15
N ASP A 36 -9.59 19.41 -17.17
CA ASP A 36 -9.98 19.36 -15.76
C ASP A 36 -11.23 20.21 -15.53
N SER A 37 -12.23 19.63 -14.89
CA SER A 37 -13.41 20.32 -14.38
C SER A 37 -13.05 21.33 -13.29
N PRO A 38 -13.93 22.31 -12.99
CA PRO A 38 -13.75 23.22 -11.87
C PRO A 38 -13.52 22.51 -10.53
N LEU A 39 -14.17 21.36 -10.32
CA LEU A 39 -13.99 20.52 -9.14
C LEU A 39 -12.60 19.88 -9.15
N GLU A 40 -12.17 19.26 -10.25
CA GLU A 40 -10.83 18.66 -10.38
C GLU A 40 -9.72 19.69 -10.16
N ARG A 41 -9.85 20.92 -10.69
CA ARG A 41 -8.88 22.00 -10.39
C ARG A 41 -8.83 22.36 -8.90
N SER A 42 -9.98 22.33 -8.22
CA SER A 42 -10.04 22.62 -6.78
C SER A 42 -9.48 21.46 -5.95
N LEU A 43 -9.72 20.21 -6.37
CA LEU A 43 -9.12 19.02 -5.74
C LEU A 43 -7.62 18.93 -6.00
N CYS A 44 -7.14 19.33 -7.17
CA CYS A 44 -5.71 19.45 -7.47
C CYS A 44 -5.03 20.46 -6.55
N ALA A 45 -5.63 21.64 -6.37
CA ALA A 45 -5.16 22.61 -5.39
C ALA A 45 -5.20 22.06 -3.96
N ALA A 46 -6.25 21.31 -3.58
CA ALA A 46 -6.35 20.67 -2.27
C ALA A 46 -5.26 19.62 -2.06
N TRP A 47 -4.98 18.79 -3.08
CA TRP A 47 -3.89 17.82 -3.09
C TRP A 47 -2.57 18.51 -2.80
N ASP A 48 -2.23 19.55 -3.56
CA ASP A 48 -0.96 20.26 -3.44
C ASP A 48 -0.79 20.89 -2.05
N VAL A 49 -1.79 21.62 -1.55
CA VAL A 49 -1.68 22.30 -0.26
C VAL A 49 -1.66 21.32 0.92
N CYS A 50 -2.28 20.14 0.80
CA CYS A 50 -2.24 19.12 1.87
C CYS A 50 -0.84 18.48 2.04
N THR A 51 0.12 18.77 1.17
CA THR A 51 1.54 18.42 1.43
C THR A 51 2.14 19.27 2.56
N VAL A 52 1.55 20.41 2.88
CA VAL A 52 1.97 21.33 3.95
C VAL A 52 1.17 21.03 5.22
N GLN A 53 1.87 20.83 6.33
CA GLN A 53 1.31 20.36 7.60
C GLN A 53 0.21 21.29 8.14
N GLU A 54 0.43 22.60 8.13
CA GLU A 54 -0.51 23.60 8.66
C GLU A 54 -1.84 23.60 7.88
N TYR A 55 -1.77 23.42 6.56
CA TYR A 55 -2.95 23.35 5.70
C TYR A 55 -3.68 22.02 5.89
N ALA A 56 -2.97 20.90 5.97
CA ALA A 56 -3.56 19.60 6.26
C ALA A 56 -4.26 19.58 7.63
N LEU A 57 -3.67 20.21 8.65
CA LEU A 57 -4.29 20.37 9.97
C LEU A 57 -5.61 21.12 9.89
N ALA A 58 -5.65 22.20 9.13
CA ALA A 58 -6.89 22.95 8.96
C ALA A 58 -7.96 22.18 8.15
N PHE A 59 -7.57 21.32 7.19
CA PHE A 59 -8.47 20.33 6.58
C PHE A 59 -9.02 19.32 7.60
N LYS A 60 -8.17 18.81 8.48
CA LYS A 60 -8.59 17.91 9.56
C LYS A 60 -9.54 18.59 10.54
N ASP A 61 -9.25 19.82 10.97
CA ASP A 61 -10.05 20.56 11.95
C ASP A 61 -11.47 20.87 11.44
N GLN A 62 -11.63 21.00 10.12
CA GLN A 62 -12.93 21.13 9.46
C GLN A 62 -13.58 19.77 9.08
N GLN A 63 -12.98 18.65 9.51
CA GLN A 63 -13.40 17.29 9.15
C GLN A 63 -13.54 17.09 7.63
N PHE A 64 -12.70 17.75 6.84
CA PHE A 64 -12.88 17.84 5.39
C PHE A 64 -12.72 16.49 4.67
N HIS A 65 -12.05 15.51 5.29
CA HIS A 65 -12.02 14.12 4.83
C HIS A 65 -13.42 13.56 4.55
N ARG A 66 -14.47 13.94 5.31
CA ARG A 66 -15.85 13.50 5.04
C ARG A 66 -16.39 14.01 3.71
N VAL A 67 -16.03 15.23 3.32
CA VAL A 67 -16.36 15.79 2.00
C VAL A 67 -15.62 15.01 0.91
N LEU A 68 -14.34 14.69 1.13
CA LEU A 68 -13.55 13.88 0.18
C LEU A 68 -14.15 12.47 0.01
N LEU A 69 -14.54 11.79 1.10
CA LEU A 69 -15.24 10.49 1.02
C LEU A 69 -16.53 10.59 0.20
N LYS A 70 -17.31 11.68 0.38
CA LYS A 70 -18.51 11.93 -0.41
C LYS A 70 -18.20 12.13 -1.89
N VAL A 71 -17.14 12.86 -2.22
CA VAL A 71 -16.68 13.05 -3.61
C VAL A 71 -16.31 11.70 -4.23
N ILE A 72 -15.47 10.91 -3.56
CA ILE A 72 -14.97 9.61 -4.06
C ILE A 72 -16.12 8.65 -4.34
N THR A 73 -17.11 8.59 -3.45
CA THR A 73 -18.26 7.67 -3.56
C THR A 73 -19.31 8.13 -4.56
N SER A 74 -19.35 9.41 -4.91
CA SER A 74 -20.43 9.97 -5.74
C SER A 74 -20.00 10.28 -7.17
N THR A 75 -18.71 10.50 -7.42
CA THR A 75 -18.20 10.77 -8.77
C THR A 75 -18.10 9.49 -9.59
N SER A 76 -18.38 9.62 -10.89
CA SER A 76 -18.09 8.60 -11.91
C SER A 76 -16.74 8.83 -12.60
N ARG A 77 -16.13 10.02 -12.44
CA ARG A 77 -14.87 10.40 -13.10
C ARG A 77 -13.65 9.86 -12.34
N PRO A 78 -12.80 9.01 -12.95
CA PRO A 78 -11.60 8.51 -12.31
C PRO A 78 -10.63 9.60 -11.85
N ARG A 79 -10.48 10.67 -12.64
CA ARG A 79 -9.61 11.81 -12.29
C ARG A 79 -10.07 12.55 -11.03
N THR A 80 -11.38 12.82 -10.89
CA THR A 80 -11.95 13.38 -9.65
C THR A 80 -11.67 12.45 -8.45
N ARG A 81 -11.84 11.14 -8.64
CA ARG A 81 -11.63 10.13 -7.61
C ARG A 81 -10.16 10.05 -7.17
N GLU A 82 -9.25 9.96 -8.14
CA GLU A 82 -7.80 10.02 -7.98
C GLU A 82 -7.42 11.23 -7.14
N LEU A 83 -7.89 12.43 -7.52
CA LEU A 83 -7.52 13.67 -6.84
C LEU A 83 -7.99 13.73 -5.39
N ALA A 84 -9.20 13.23 -5.12
CA ALA A 84 -9.74 13.20 -3.77
C ALA A 84 -9.01 12.19 -2.86
N ILE A 85 -8.64 11.01 -3.38
CA ILE A 85 -7.86 10.02 -2.62
C ILE A 85 -6.43 10.51 -2.40
N GLY A 86 -5.79 11.11 -3.41
CA GLY A 86 -4.45 11.67 -3.26
C GLY A 86 -4.41 12.81 -2.24
N THR A 87 -5.48 13.59 -2.13
CA THR A 87 -5.64 14.57 -1.04
C THR A 87 -5.68 13.88 0.33
N LEU A 88 -6.48 12.81 0.50
CA LEU A 88 -6.50 12.03 1.75
C LEU A 88 -5.13 11.45 2.10
N ALA A 89 -4.41 10.92 1.12
CA ALA A 89 -3.09 10.36 1.33
C ALA A 89 -2.06 11.43 1.70
N ASN A 90 -2.11 12.64 1.11
CA ASN A 90 -1.25 13.74 1.56
C ASN A 90 -1.58 14.19 2.99
N MET A 91 -2.86 14.25 3.36
CA MET A 91 -3.26 14.52 4.74
C MET A 91 -2.69 13.46 5.69
N ALA A 92 -2.79 12.17 5.33
CA ALA A 92 -2.32 11.07 6.14
C ALA A 92 -0.80 11.08 6.38
N CYS A 93 0.00 11.64 5.47
CA CYS A 93 1.45 11.77 5.64
C CYS A 93 1.86 12.54 6.90
N HIS A 94 1.00 13.42 7.42
CA HIS A 94 1.25 14.19 8.64
C HIS A 94 0.90 13.39 9.89
N TRP A 95 1.55 12.23 10.03
CA TRP A 95 1.31 11.27 11.11
C TRP A 95 1.62 11.87 12.49
N ASP A 96 2.75 12.57 12.62
CA ASP A 96 3.24 13.15 13.88
C ASP A 96 2.29 14.19 14.49
N CYS A 97 1.47 14.83 13.66
CA CYS A 97 0.45 15.78 14.08
C CYS A 97 -0.92 15.14 14.31
N GLY A 98 -1.00 13.81 14.30
CA GLY A 98 -2.20 13.04 14.57
C GLY A 98 -3.21 13.00 13.41
N ILE A 99 -2.84 13.42 12.19
CA ILE A 99 -3.76 13.34 11.04
C ILE A 99 -3.86 11.92 10.51
N GLY A 100 -2.71 11.25 10.31
CA GLY A 100 -2.66 9.84 9.90
C GLY A 100 -3.47 8.91 10.81
N PRO A 101 -3.22 8.89 12.14
CA PRO A 101 -4.01 8.12 13.08
C PRO A 101 -5.50 8.45 13.02
N TYR A 102 -5.86 9.74 12.95
CA TYR A 102 -7.25 10.18 12.84
C TYR A 102 -7.98 9.62 11.62
N LEU A 103 -7.30 9.54 10.46
CA LEU A 103 -7.88 8.96 9.25
C LEU A 103 -7.91 7.43 9.28
N MET A 104 -6.92 6.79 9.88
CA MET A 104 -6.87 5.34 10.04
C MET A 104 -7.94 4.84 11.03
N ASP A 105 -8.22 5.60 12.08
CA ASP A 105 -9.25 5.30 13.07
C ASP A 105 -10.69 5.53 12.53
N ASP A 106 -10.82 6.06 11.31
CA ASP A 106 -12.09 6.19 10.61
C ASP A 106 -12.34 4.98 9.70
N MET A 107 -13.17 4.04 10.17
CA MET A 107 -13.51 2.84 9.40
C MET A 107 -14.15 3.11 8.04
N ASP A 108 -14.77 4.27 7.82
CA ASP A 108 -15.32 4.61 6.51
C ASP A 108 -14.21 4.83 5.46
N VAL A 109 -13.04 5.35 5.87
CA VAL A 109 -11.86 5.51 5.01
C VAL A 109 -11.33 4.15 4.56
N LEU A 110 -11.22 3.20 5.50
CA LEU A 110 -10.73 1.84 5.23
C LEU A 110 -11.73 1.03 4.41
N LYS A 111 -13.02 1.10 4.72
CA LYS A 111 -14.09 0.45 3.94
C LYS A 111 -14.16 0.99 2.51
N LEU A 112 -14.00 2.30 2.34
CA LEU A 112 -13.91 2.91 1.01
C LEU A 112 -12.69 2.41 0.23
N SER A 113 -11.52 2.35 0.88
CA SER A 113 -10.30 1.82 0.28
C SER A 113 -10.49 0.37 -0.19
N ARG A 114 -11.15 -0.49 0.60
CA ARG A 114 -11.52 -1.85 0.21
C ARG A 114 -12.47 -1.87 -0.99
N SER A 115 -13.48 -1.00 -0.99
CA SER A 115 -14.43 -0.87 -2.10
C SER A 115 -13.76 -0.46 -3.40
N ILE A 116 -12.79 0.46 -3.35
CA ILE A 116 -12.01 0.88 -4.52
C ILE A 116 -11.18 -0.30 -5.04
N LEU A 117 -10.44 -0.98 -4.17
CA LEU A 117 -9.63 -2.14 -4.56
C LEU A 117 -10.46 -3.26 -5.20
N TRP A 118 -11.73 -3.39 -4.84
CA TRP A 118 -12.63 -4.33 -5.51
C TRP A 118 -13.03 -3.90 -6.91
N SER A 119 -13.46 -2.64 -7.05
CA SER A 119 -14.32 -2.22 -8.17
C SER A 119 -13.63 -1.34 -9.20
N GLU A 120 -12.45 -0.81 -8.87
CA GLU A 120 -11.73 0.14 -9.69
C GLU A 120 -10.70 -0.52 -10.61
N ASN A 121 -10.56 0.02 -11.82
CA ASN A 121 -9.54 -0.41 -12.78
C ASN A 121 -8.59 0.74 -13.21
N ASP A 122 -8.90 2.00 -12.88
CA ASP A 122 -7.99 3.12 -13.18
C ASP A 122 -6.73 3.03 -12.28
N ALA A 123 -5.57 2.88 -12.94
CA ALA A 123 -4.29 2.68 -12.27
C ALA A 123 -3.87 3.85 -11.37
N ARG A 124 -4.30 5.08 -11.65
CA ARG A 124 -3.96 6.25 -10.84
C ARG A 124 -4.80 6.29 -9.56
N VAL A 125 -6.08 5.92 -9.66
CA VAL A 125 -6.94 5.76 -8.49
C VAL A 125 -6.37 4.67 -7.57
N LEU A 126 -6.04 3.50 -8.14
CA LEU A 126 -5.42 2.40 -7.38
C LEU A 126 -4.08 2.80 -6.78
N LEU A 127 -3.26 3.59 -7.48
CA LEU A 127 -1.99 4.09 -6.97
C LEU A 127 -2.19 4.96 -5.72
N GLU A 128 -3.10 5.92 -5.76
CA GLU A 128 -3.34 6.79 -4.61
C GLU A 128 -3.97 6.04 -3.42
N THR A 129 -4.85 5.07 -3.67
CA THR A 129 -5.35 4.17 -2.62
C THR A 129 -4.19 3.37 -2.01
N THR A 130 -3.29 2.86 -2.84
CA THR A 130 -2.11 2.12 -2.39
C THR A 130 -1.15 3.00 -1.59
N ARG A 131 -1.02 4.28 -1.96
CA ARG A 131 -0.22 5.25 -1.22
C ARG A 131 -0.82 5.55 0.16
N LEU A 132 -2.14 5.75 0.23
CA LEU A 132 -2.86 5.93 1.51
C LEU A 132 -2.63 4.75 2.46
N LEU A 133 -2.85 3.53 1.97
CA LEU A 133 -2.69 2.31 2.77
C LEU A 133 -1.24 2.07 3.18
N ASN A 134 -0.27 2.42 2.32
CA ASN A 134 1.14 2.35 2.66
C ASN A 134 1.50 3.25 3.83
N ILE A 135 0.93 4.46 3.90
CA ILE A 135 1.17 5.38 5.02
C ILE A 135 0.68 4.71 6.31
N PHE A 136 -0.57 4.23 6.33
CA PHE A 136 -1.14 3.57 7.51
C PHE A 136 -0.28 2.40 7.98
N LEU A 137 0.10 1.49 7.09
CA LEU A 137 0.92 0.34 7.45
C LEU A 137 2.36 0.69 7.80
N SER A 138 2.96 1.69 7.14
CA SER A 138 4.33 2.10 7.44
C SER A 138 4.48 2.65 8.85
N CYS A 139 3.46 3.36 9.35
CA CYS A 139 3.46 3.90 10.69
C CYS A 139 3.05 2.87 11.76
N SER A 140 2.40 1.76 11.36
CA SER A 140 2.16 0.59 12.22
C SER A 140 3.37 -0.33 12.35
N ILE A 141 4.40 -0.14 11.53
CA ILE A 141 5.63 -0.95 11.53
C ILE A 141 6.79 -0.05 11.93
N ASP A 142 7.19 -0.14 13.19
CA ASP A 142 8.37 0.56 13.67
C ASP A 142 9.63 -0.17 13.18
N THR A 143 10.23 0.36 12.11
CA THR A 143 11.46 -0.16 11.52
C THR A 143 12.68 0.02 12.43
N SER A 144 12.65 0.95 13.38
CA SER A 144 13.76 1.19 14.31
C SER A 144 13.85 0.14 15.42
N HIS A 145 12.70 -0.42 15.81
CA HIS A 145 12.60 -1.41 16.87
C HIS A 145 12.14 -2.80 16.39
N GLN A 146 11.88 -2.97 15.09
CA GLN A 146 11.30 -4.18 14.49
C GLN A 146 9.99 -4.60 15.20
N THR A 147 9.24 -3.63 15.72
CA THR A 147 7.99 -3.86 16.44
C THR A 147 6.81 -3.46 15.57
N VAL A 148 5.81 -4.33 15.52
CA VAL A 148 4.51 -4.01 14.91
C VAL A 148 3.57 -3.50 15.99
N ILE A 149 2.97 -2.34 15.75
CA ILE A 149 1.90 -1.76 16.56
C ILE A 149 0.57 -2.21 15.95
N GLU A 150 -0.18 -3.00 16.70
CA GLU A 150 -1.50 -3.49 16.28
C GLU A 150 -2.54 -2.37 16.40
N HIS A 151 -3.32 -2.16 15.35
CA HIS A 151 -4.44 -1.21 15.30
C HIS A 151 -5.72 -1.96 14.94
N ASP A 152 -6.76 -1.86 15.77
CA ASP A 152 -8.01 -2.62 15.63
C ASP A 152 -8.65 -2.46 14.25
N ASN A 153 -8.81 -1.21 13.80
CA ASN A 153 -9.41 -0.89 12.50
C ASN A 153 -8.57 -1.38 11.31
N LEU A 154 -7.24 -1.33 11.41
CA LEU A 154 -6.35 -1.82 10.37
C LEU A 154 -6.38 -3.35 10.30
N THR A 155 -6.43 -4.00 11.47
CA THR A 155 -6.63 -5.45 11.58
C THR A 155 -7.97 -5.85 10.99
N GLU A 156 -9.08 -5.19 11.35
CA GLU A 156 -10.41 -5.41 10.76
C GLU A 156 -10.39 -5.20 9.24
N PHE A 157 -9.70 -4.17 8.76
CA PHE A 157 -9.53 -3.90 7.34
C PHE A 157 -8.73 -4.97 6.60
N LEU A 158 -7.83 -5.70 7.24
CA LEU A 158 -7.07 -6.79 6.59
C LEU A 158 -7.76 -8.15 6.73
N THR A 159 -8.61 -8.33 7.75
CA THR A 159 -9.33 -9.58 7.97
C THR A 159 -10.19 -9.94 6.74
N PRO A 160 -10.12 -11.19 6.23
CA PRO A 160 -11.00 -11.66 5.18
C PRO A 160 -12.48 -11.53 5.57
N VAL A 161 -13.33 -11.14 4.62
CA VAL A 161 -14.77 -10.99 4.84
C VAL A 161 -15.50 -11.91 3.89
N SER A 162 -16.56 -12.57 4.38
CA SER A 162 -17.37 -13.47 3.55
C SER A 162 -17.92 -12.74 2.33
N MET A 163 -17.92 -13.43 1.18
CA MET A 163 -18.39 -12.90 -0.10
C MET A 163 -17.59 -11.68 -0.60
N ALA A 164 -16.36 -11.48 -0.10
CA ALA A 164 -15.46 -10.45 -0.58
C ALA A 164 -14.02 -10.95 -0.79
N PRO A 165 -13.36 -10.68 -1.93
CA PRO A 165 -11.94 -10.89 -2.05
C PRO A 165 -11.20 -10.16 -0.93
N SER A 166 -10.22 -10.87 -0.36
CA SER A 166 -9.34 -10.29 0.64
C SER A 166 -8.50 -9.17 0.03
N ILE A 167 -8.01 -8.26 0.87
CA ILE A 167 -7.06 -7.22 0.43
C ILE A 167 -5.80 -7.88 -0.16
N PHE A 168 -5.38 -9.01 0.41
CA PHE A 168 -4.26 -9.79 -0.07
C PHE A 168 -4.50 -10.33 -1.50
N HIS A 169 -5.67 -10.88 -1.77
CA HIS A 169 -6.06 -11.36 -3.10
C HIS A 169 -6.04 -10.22 -4.12
N GLN A 170 -6.64 -9.07 -3.78
CA GLN A 170 -6.72 -7.92 -4.68
C GLN A 170 -5.33 -7.41 -5.08
N TYR A 171 -4.41 -7.26 -4.11
CA TYR A 171 -3.07 -6.83 -4.45
C TYR A 171 -2.23 -7.90 -5.13
N THR A 172 -2.49 -9.19 -4.88
CA THR A 172 -1.91 -10.28 -5.67
C THR A 172 -2.29 -10.13 -7.14
N PHE A 173 -3.58 -9.91 -7.40
CA PHE A 173 -4.07 -9.66 -8.76
C PHE A 173 -3.44 -8.41 -9.38
N ILE A 174 -3.37 -7.29 -8.66
CA ILE A 174 -2.74 -6.04 -9.15
C ILE A 174 -1.26 -6.27 -9.50
N ILE A 175 -0.48 -6.88 -8.60
CA ILE A 175 0.96 -7.10 -8.79
C ILE A 175 1.21 -7.96 -10.03
N CYS A 176 0.44 -9.05 -10.18
CA CYS A 176 0.64 -9.98 -11.28
C CYS A 176 0.19 -9.44 -12.65
N ASN A 177 -0.63 -8.39 -12.71
CA ASN A 177 -1.29 -7.95 -13.95
C ASN A 177 -1.07 -6.48 -14.33
N THR A 178 -0.57 -5.62 -13.43
CA THR A 178 -0.41 -4.20 -13.73
C THR A 178 0.76 -3.95 -14.70
N LEU A 179 0.54 -3.07 -15.67
CA LEU A 179 1.59 -2.53 -16.54
C LEU A 179 2.08 -1.15 -16.07
N TYR A 180 1.44 -0.58 -15.05
CA TYR A 180 1.80 0.73 -14.52
C TYR A 180 2.89 0.57 -13.45
N SER A 181 4.12 0.93 -13.81
CA SER A 181 5.33 0.65 -13.02
C SER A 181 5.31 1.25 -11.62
N GLU A 182 4.76 2.45 -11.47
CA GLU A 182 4.65 3.11 -10.17
C GLU A 182 3.66 2.40 -9.25
N LEU A 183 2.50 1.98 -9.78
CA LEU A 183 1.55 1.14 -9.04
C LEU A 183 2.18 -0.19 -8.66
N LEU A 184 2.90 -0.85 -9.58
CA LEU A 184 3.62 -2.09 -9.27
C LEU A 184 4.55 -1.93 -8.07
N LEU A 185 5.42 -0.91 -8.11
CA LEU A 185 6.36 -0.65 -7.03
C LEU A 185 5.64 -0.38 -5.70
N LYS A 186 4.59 0.45 -5.71
CA LYS A 186 3.84 0.77 -4.49
C LYS A 186 3.01 -0.41 -3.97
N SER A 187 2.51 -1.27 -4.85
CA SER A 187 1.82 -2.50 -4.47
C SER A 187 2.78 -3.52 -3.87
N LEU A 188 4.00 -3.68 -4.40
CA LEU A 188 5.02 -4.56 -3.81
C LEU A 188 5.45 -4.08 -2.41
N GLU A 189 5.69 -2.77 -2.26
CA GLU A 189 5.98 -2.14 -0.97
C GLU A 189 4.85 -2.40 0.04
N LEU A 190 3.59 -2.20 -0.38
CA LEU A 190 2.43 -2.41 0.47
C LEU A 190 2.26 -3.87 0.85
N MET A 191 2.35 -4.77 -0.12
CA MET A 191 2.17 -6.20 0.11
C MET A 191 3.19 -6.73 1.10
N THR A 192 4.45 -6.31 0.99
CA THR A 192 5.49 -6.63 1.98
C THR A 192 5.07 -6.21 3.38
N ARG A 193 4.53 -4.99 3.54
CA ARG A 193 4.05 -4.48 4.84
C ARG A 193 2.82 -5.25 5.35
N ILE A 194 1.89 -5.60 4.47
CA ILE A 194 0.72 -6.44 4.81
C ILE A 194 1.20 -7.78 5.37
N VAL A 195 2.15 -8.45 4.71
CA VAL A 195 2.66 -9.75 5.16
C VAL A 195 3.37 -9.63 6.50
N VAL A 196 4.21 -8.60 6.68
CA VAL A 196 4.89 -8.34 7.97
C VAL A 196 3.89 -8.09 9.09
N TYR A 197 2.89 -7.24 8.84
CA TYR A 197 1.85 -6.92 9.81
C TYR A 197 1.00 -8.16 10.15
N ALA A 198 0.52 -8.87 9.13
CA ALA A 198 -0.26 -10.11 9.25
C ALA A 198 0.50 -11.17 10.06
N ASN A 199 1.79 -11.38 9.77
CA ASN A 199 2.61 -12.34 10.50
C ASN A 199 2.71 -11.97 11.99
N ALA A 200 2.93 -10.68 12.30
CA ALA A 200 3.05 -10.21 13.66
C ALA A 200 1.74 -10.36 14.46
N ILE A 201 0.59 -10.01 13.85
CA ILE A 201 -0.72 -10.15 14.51
C ILE A 201 -1.14 -11.62 14.65
N THR A 202 -0.87 -12.47 13.66
CA THR A 202 -1.16 -13.92 13.78
C THR A 202 -0.38 -14.50 14.96
N HIS A 203 0.91 -14.19 15.08
CA HIS A 203 1.68 -14.62 16.25
C HIS A 203 1.18 -14.03 17.58
N SER A 204 0.69 -12.79 17.59
CA SER A 204 0.14 -12.18 18.81
C SER A 204 -1.18 -12.85 19.24
N ILE A 205 -2.07 -13.12 18.28
CA ILE A 205 -3.35 -13.79 18.47
C ILE A 205 -3.14 -15.23 18.91
N THR A 206 -2.30 -16.01 18.22
CA THR A 206 -1.96 -17.38 18.60
C THR A 206 -1.38 -17.44 20.02
N ARG A 207 -0.45 -16.55 20.38
CA ARG A 207 0.09 -16.46 21.75
C ARG A 207 -0.94 -16.03 22.79
N ARG A 208 -1.95 -15.22 22.45
CA ARG A 208 -3.06 -14.90 23.35
C ARG A 208 -3.97 -16.11 23.56
N ARG A 209 -4.21 -16.90 22.49
CA ARG A 209 -5.06 -18.10 22.50
C ARG A 209 -4.44 -19.27 23.28
N GLU A 210 -3.15 -19.55 23.08
CA GLU A 210 -2.38 -20.54 23.84
C GLU A 210 -2.40 -20.28 25.35
N ARG A 211 -2.54 -19.02 25.76
CA ARG A 211 -2.68 -18.64 27.17
C ARG A 211 -4.08 -18.84 27.75
N LEU A 212 -5.11 -19.00 26.90
CA LEU A 212 -6.51 -19.00 27.32
C LEU A 212 -7.12 -20.42 27.36
N VAL A 213 -6.84 -21.34 26.44
CA VAL A 213 -7.31 -22.76 26.47
C VAL A 213 -6.41 -23.65 25.58
N ASN A 214 -6.25 -24.95 25.93
CA ASN A 214 -5.77 -26.01 25.02
C ASN A 214 -6.79 -26.19 23.88
N VAL A 215 -6.61 -25.52 22.74
CA VAL A 215 -7.56 -25.60 21.63
C VAL A 215 -7.14 -26.66 20.61
N ASP A 216 -8.13 -27.43 20.14
CA ASP A 216 -8.04 -28.41 19.06
C ASP A 216 -7.53 -27.77 17.76
N LYS A 217 -6.77 -28.54 16.97
CA LYS A 217 -6.06 -28.08 15.76
C LYS A 217 -6.96 -27.65 14.59
N ASP A 218 -8.27 -27.86 14.68
CA ASP A 218 -9.20 -27.64 13.56
C ASP A 218 -9.60 -26.15 13.38
N ASP A 219 -9.22 -25.25 14.30
CA ASP A 219 -9.51 -23.81 14.23
C ASP A 219 -8.35 -22.95 13.67
N GLU A 220 -7.28 -23.56 13.14
CA GLU A 220 -6.13 -22.80 12.60
C GLU A 220 -6.45 -22.07 11.27
N ASP A 221 -7.38 -22.60 10.48
CA ASP A 221 -7.75 -22.04 9.17
C ASP A 221 -8.64 -20.79 9.26
N GLU A 222 -9.38 -20.59 10.37
CA GLU A 222 -10.38 -19.53 10.48
C GLU A 222 -9.77 -18.12 10.52
N HIS A 223 -8.48 -17.97 10.81
CA HIS A 223 -7.81 -16.66 11.00
C HIS A 223 -6.64 -16.45 10.03
N ARG A 224 -6.61 -17.19 8.92
CA ARG A 224 -5.58 -17.05 7.90
C ARG A 224 -5.87 -15.80 7.05
N PHE A 225 -5.06 -14.75 7.23
CA PHE A 225 -5.18 -13.50 6.47
C PHE A 225 -4.84 -13.64 4.97
N MET A 226 -4.08 -14.68 4.62
CA MET A 226 -3.52 -14.88 3.28
C MET A 226 -3.86 -16.27 2.75
N GLU A 227 -4.56 -16.36 1.62
CA GLU A 227 -4.85 -17.64 1.00
C GLU A 227 -3.58 -18.30 0.44
N LYS A 228 -3.50 -19.63 0.53
CA LYS A 228 -2.36 -20.41 0.03
C LYS A 228 -2.17 -20.24 -1.47
N ALA A 229 -3.26 -20.15 -2.22
CA ALA A 229 -3.23 -19.96 -3.68
C ALA A 229 -2.60 -18.61 -4.08
N ASP A 230 -3.02 -17.52 -3.43
CA ASP A 230 -2.48 -16.18 -3.69
C ASP A 230 -1.00 -16.08 -3.28
N THR A 231 -0.66 -16.68 -2.14
CA THR A 231 0.72 -16.72 -1.65
C THR A 231 1.63 -17.42 -2.66
N LEU A 232 1.21 -18.59 -3.16
CA LEU A 232 1.94 -19.32 -4.20
C LEU A 232 2.04 -18.53 -5.52
N ALA A 233 0.97 -17.85 -5.91
CA ALA A 233 0.96 -17.03 -7.11
C ALA A 233 2.00 -15.91 -7.04
N LEU A 234 2.09 -15.20 -5.91
CA LEU A 234 3.11 -14.16 -5.68
C LEU A 234 4.53 -14.72 -5.62
N VAL A 235 4.72 -15.88 -5.00
CA VAL A 235 6.03 -16.55 -4.95
C VAL A 235 6.51 -16.90 -6.36
N ASN A 236 5.66 -17.56 -7.15
CA ASN A 236 5.99 -17.95 -8.52
C ASN A 236 6.22 -16.72 -9.40
N TRP A 237 5.31 -15.74 -9.35
CA TRP A 237 5.46 -14.49 -10.09
C TRP A 237 6.75 -13.76 -9.72
N GLY A 238 7.07 -13.68 -8.42
CA GLY A 238 8.28 -13.04 -7.94
C GLY A 238 9.55 -13.75 -8.42
N ALA A 239 9.57 -15.09 -8.37
CA ALA A 239 10.68 -15.89 -8.87
C ALA A 239 10.90 -15.68 -10.38
N GLU A 240 9.83 -15.78 -11.18
CA GLU A 240 9.87 -15.51 -12.62
C GLU A 240 10.34 -14.08 -12.91
N ARG A 241 9.83 -13.09 -12.18
CA ARG A 241 10.19 -11.69 -12.36
C ARG A 241 11.67 -11.43 -12.05
N LEU A 242 12.21 -12.04 -11.00
CA LEU A 242 13.64 -11.94 -10.70
C LEU A 242 14.49 -12.59 -11.81
N GLU A 243 14.04 -13.69 -12.42
CA GLU A 243 14.74 -14.27 -13.57
C GLU A 243 14.73 -13.36 -14.80
N GLU A 244 13.59 -12.73 -15.10
CA GLU A 244 13.46 -11.78 -16.21
C GLU A 244 14.40 -10.58 -16.04
N GLU A 245 14.42 -10.00 -14.85
CA GLU A 245 15.32 -8.91 -14.49
C GLU A 245 16.79 -9.35 -14.59
N GLY A 246 17.13 -10.55 -14.10
CA GLY A 246 18.48 -11.11 -14.22
C GLY A 246 18.91 -11.46 -15.66
N ARG A 247 17.98 -11.53 -16.62
CA ARG A 247 18.29 -11.67 -18.05
C ARG A 247 18.39 -10.31 -18.76
N GLY A 248 18.16 -9.20 -18.05
CA GLY A 248 18.06 -7.86 -18.63
C GLY A 248 16.81 -7.65 -19.51
N VAL A 249 15.79 -8.50 -19.35
CA VAL A 249 14.53 -8.44 -20.11
C VAL A 249 13.43 -7.93 -19.17
N GLY A 250 13.50 -6.65 -18.80
CA GLY A 250 12.64 -6.01 -17.80
C GLY A 250 11.75 -4.87 -18.33
N ILE A 251 10.96 -4.28 -17.43
CA ILE A 251 10.19 -3.05 -17.69
C ILE A 251 11.19 -1.90 -17.81
N GLY A 252 11.36 -1.39 -19.03
CA GLY A 252 12.46 -0.48 -19.38
C GLY A 252 13.70 -1.27 -19.77
N MET A 253 14.37 -0.92 -20.86
CA MET A 253 15.56 -1.64 -21.33
C MET A 253 16.66 -1.61 -20.24
N GLY A 254 16.84 -2.71 -19.51
CA GLY A 254 17.86 -2.85 -18.46
C GLY A 254 17.34 -3.45 -17.15
N PHE A 255 18.25 -3.72 -16.21
CA PHE A 255 17.95 -4.25 -14.88
C PHE A 255 17.28 -3.19 -13.99
N HIS A 256 16.01 -3.39 -13.64
CA HIS A 256 15.25 -2.45 -12.82
C HIS A 256 15.45 -2.73 -11.32
N ARG A 257 16.62 -2.34 -10.78
CA ARG A 257 17.06 -2.54 -9.38
C ARG A 257 15.95 -2.37 -8.33
N ARG A 258 15.15 -1.30 -8.42
CA ARG A 258 14.06 -1.02 -7.47
C ARG A 258 12.96 -2.08 -7.48
N VAL A 259 12.64 -2.67 -8.64
CA VAL A 259 11.65 -3.76 -8.74
C VAL A 259 12.25 -5.01 -8.11
N ALA A 260 13.47 -5.39 -8.50
CA ALA A 260 14.16 -6.56 -7.92
C ALA A 260 14.24 -6.49 -6.39
N LYS A 261 14.66 -5.34 -5.83
CA LYS A 261 14.71 -5.12 -4.38
C LYS A 261 13.34 -5.34 -3.71
N ASN A 262 12.28 -4.75 -4.25
CA ASN A 262 10.93 -4.89 -3.68
C ASN A 262 10.37 -6.31 -3.81
N VAL A 263 10.64 -6.99 -4.93
CA VAL A 263 10.28 -8.41 -5.10
C VAL A 263 11.01 -9.28 -4.07
N MET A 264 12.30 -9.05 -3.84
CA MET A 264 13.06 -9.79 -2.84
C MET A 264 12.56 -9.56 -1.41
N HIS A 265 12.23 -8.31 -1.05
CA HIS A 265 11.62 -8.01 0.25
C HIS A 265 10.28 -8.74 0.43
N LEU A 266 9.43 -8.75 -0.61
CA LEU A 266 8.16 -9.45 -0.58
C LEU A 266 8.38 -10.96 -0.39
N LEU A 267 9.25 -11.57 -1.19
CA LEU A 267 9.56 -13.00 -1.10
C LEU A 267 10.10 -13.36 0.30
N TRP A 268 10.99 -12.55 0.86
CA TRP A 268 11.50 -12.74 2.22
C TRP A 268 10.40 -12.71 3.28
N ALA A 269 9.46 -11.76 3.16
CA ALA A 269 8.32 -11.66 4.05
C ALA A 269 7.39 -12.87 3.91
N LEU A 270 7.07 -13.29 2.68
CA LEU A 270 6.23 -14.46 2.40
C LEU A 270 6.86 -15.75 2.96
N MET A 271 8.17 -15.93 2.81
CA MET A 271 8.90 -17.06 3.40
C MET A 271 8.90 -17.05 4.94
N ALA A 272 8.84 -15.88 5.55
CA ALA A 272 8.71 -15.77 7.00
C ALA A 272 7.30 -16.10 7.49
N TYR A 273 6.29 -15.91 6.65
CA TYR A 273 4.89 -16.19 6.95
C TYR A 273 4.51 -17.67 6.71
N ASP A 274 4.93 -18.27 5.58
CA ASP A 274 4.65 -19.68 5.26
C ASP A 274 5.93 -20.38 4.72
N PRO A 275 6.76 -20.98 5.60
CA PRO A 275 8.03 -21.61 5.23
C PRO A 275 7.92 -22.84 4.32
N GLU A 276 6.74 -23.44 4.17
CA GLU A 276 6.57 -24.63 3.34
C GLU A 276 6.53 -24.30 1.84
N MET A 277 6.24 -23.04 1.48
CA MET A 277 5.95 -22.63 0.10
C MET A 277 7.19 -22.36 -0.76
N VAL A 278 8.39 -22.68 -0.26
CA VAL A 278 9.66 -22.17 -0.81
C VAL A 278 10.41 -23.14 -1.73
N HIS A 279 9.76 -24.24 -2.12
CA HIS A 279 10.36 -25.21 -3.04
C HIS A 279 10.39 -24.63 -4.47
N GLY A 280 11.53 -24.03 -4.86
CA GLY A 280 11.76 -23.49 -6.21
C GLY A 280 12.48 -22.14 -6.29
N LEU A 281 12.62 -21.42 -5.18
CA LEU A 281 13.20 -20.07 -5.18
C LEU A 281 14.74 -20.05 -5.35
N GLU A 282 15.43 -21.10 -4.90
CA GLU A 282 16.91 -21.19 -4.87
C GLU A 282 17.55 -20.93 -6.23
N GLN A 283 16.95 -21.47 -7.30
CA GLN A 283 17.52 -21.38 -8.63
C GLN A 283 17.42 -19.97 -9.23
N SER A 284 16.27 -19.30 -9.06
CA SER A 284 16.06 -17.91 -9.48
C SER A 284 16.96 -16.95 -8.72
N MET A 285 17.15 -17.20 -7.43
CA MET A 285 17.96 -16.37 -6.54
C MET A 285 19.46 -16.45 -6.81
N SER A 286 20.00 -17.64 -7.03
CA SER A 286 21.41 -17.84 -7.35
C SER A 286 21.83 -17.08 -8.63
N ARG A 287 20.95 -17.05 -9.65
CA ARG A 287 21.16 -16.33 -10.91
C ARG A 287 21.15 -14.81 -10.76
N LEU A 288 20.30 -14.28 -9.89
CA LEU A 288 20.21 -12.83 -9.67
C LEU A 288 21.43 -12.32 -8.90
N VAL A 289 21.93 -13.09 -7.92
CA VAL A 289 23.17 -12.79 -7.21
C VAL A 289 24.37 -12.77 -8.15
N SER A 290 24.48 -13.73 -9.07
CA SER A 290 25.59 -13.73 -10.04
C SER A 290 25.55 -12.51 -10.95
N TYR A 291 24.35 -12.09 -11.40
CA TYR A 291 24.22 -10.92 -12.27
C TYR A 291 24.61 -9.61 -11.57
N ILE A 292 24.23 -9.45 -10.30
CA ILE A 292 24.62 -8.27 -9.49
C ILE A 292 26.12 -8.24 -9.22
N GLN A 293 26.77 -9.40 -9.10
CA GLN A 293 28.22 -9.49 -8.91
C GLN A 293 29.02 -9.21 -10.19
N GLU A 294 28.39 -9.32 -11.37
CA GLU A 294 29.03 -9.10 -12.68
C GLU A 294 28.96 -7.64 -13.16
N ASP A 295 28.11 -6.77 -12.59
CA ASP A 295 27.97 -5.35 -12.96
C ASP A 295 28.94 -4.43 -12.18
N ASP A 296 29.58 -3.49 -12.90
CA ASP A 296 30.82 -2.78 -12.53
C ASP A 296 30.66 -1.57 -11.58
N MET A 297 31.48 -1.55 -10.52
CA MET A 297 32.10 -0.49 -9.69
C MET A 297 31.37 0.80 -9.22
N ASP A 298 30.30 1.30 -9.86
CA ASP A 298 29.72 2.64 -9.56
C ASP A 298 28.42 2.63 -8.72
N THR A 299 27.84 1.47 -8.40
CA THR A 299 26.53 1.33 -7.69
C THR A 299 26.58 0.72 -6.27
N ARG A 300 27.78 0.65 -5.68
CA ARG A 300 28.12 -0.15 -4.47
C ARG A 300 27.18 -0.07 -3.26
N VAL A 301 26.46 1.03 -3.02
CA VAL A 301 25.62 1.18 -1.81
C VAL A 301 24.25 0.53 -1.97
N GLU A 302 23.60 0.66 -3.13
CA GLU A 302 22.32 -0.04 -3.38
C GLU A 302 22.52 -1.54 -3.58
N ASP A 303 23.68 -1.92 -4.13
CA ASP A 303 24.04 -3.32 -4.32
C ASP A 303 24.31 -4.04 -3.00
N GLU A 304 24.77 -3.33 -1.95
CA GLU A 304 24.99 -3.93 -0.62
C GLU A 304 23.68 -4.43 0.00
N ASP A 305 22.59 -3.64 -0.07
CA ASP A 305 21.27 -4.05 0.41
C ASP A 305 20.75 -5.28 -0.36
N ILE A 306 20.89 -5.27 -1.69
CA ILE A 306 20.41 -6.38 -2.53
C ILE A 306 21.25 -7.63 -2.29
N GLN A 307 22.57 -7.50 -2.16
CA GLN A 307 23.47 -8.60 -1.81
C GLN A 307 23.16 -9.17 -0.42
N ASN A 308 22.94 -8.30 0.58
CA ASN A 308 22.58 -8.70 1.94
C ASN A 308 21.23 -9.46 1.94
N LEU A 309 20.22 -8.94 1.23
CA LEU A 309 18.93 -9.62 1.11
C LEU A 309 19.08 -10.97 0.41
N ALA A 310 19.86 -11.03 -0.66
CA ALA A 310 20.04 -12.26 -1.40
C ALA A 310 20.78 -13.32 -0.57
N GLN A 311 21.81 -12.91 0.17
CA GLN A 311 22.54 -13.79 1.08
C GLN A 311 21.66 -14.28 2.22
N ALA A 312 20.85 -13.39 2.82
CA ALA A 312 19.91 -13.74 3.87
C ALA A 312 18.90 -14.78 3.35
N LEU A 313 18.30 -14.52 2.19
CA LEU A 313 17.36 -15.40 1.50
C LEU A 313 17.98 -16.77 1.20
N ASN A 314 19.18 -16.82 0.60
CA ASN A 314 19.90 -18.07 0.32
C ASN A 314 20.19 -18.86 1.61
N THR A 315 20.54 -18.18 2.70
CA THR A 315 20.75 -18.83 4.00
C THR A 315 19.46 -19.47 4.50
N LYS A 316 18.34 -18.75 4.45
CA LYS A 316 17.03 -19.30 4.84
C LYS A 316 16.61 -20.49 3.99
N LEU A 317 16.82 -20.43 2.67
CA LEU A 317 16.49 -21.52 1.75
C LEU A 317 17.28 -22.80 2.09
N SER A 318 18.60 -22.67 2.30
CA SER A 318 19.46 -23.79 2.67
C SER A 318 19.14 -24.42 4.04
N MET A 319 18.44 -23.70 4.91
CA MET A 319 17.97 -24.23 6.20
C MET A 319 16.62 -24.96 6.10
N ALA A 320 15.86 -24.72 5.03
CA ALA A 320 14.55 -25.29 4.78
C ALA A 320 14.59 -26.56 3.90
N SER A 321 15.70 -26.78 3.18
CA SER A 321 16.01 -27.99 2.40
C SER A 321 16.54 -29.15 3.26
#